data_AF-R9J9T0-F1
#
_entry.id   AF-R9J9T0-F1
#
_cell.length_a   1.000
_cell.length_b   1.000
_cell.length_c   1.000
_cell.angle_alpha   90.00
_cell.angle_beta   90.00
_cell.angle_gamma   90.00
#
_symmetry.space_group_name_H-M   'P 1'
#
loop_
_entity.id
_entity.type
_entity.pdbx_description
1 polymer ?
#
loop_
_entity_poly.entity_id
_entity_poly.type
_entity_poly.pdbx_seq_one_letter_code
_entity_poly.pdbx_strand_id
1 'polypeptide(L)'
;MLGYDKVGPEYVINEAQAKTVRKIFDMYLAGNGSQKIKKQLEKDGDLTAMGKSLWHYATISHILKNRLYCGELEYRKEYVPDYLEQKRAKNNGELDRIIVEGRHQPIVTKEEFERVQKLIEEKRPQMEQCLKSRGVHSDDLWRRKLRCQCGHAFAKTRWHSKSRDFTTYTYKCYDQTRTGTVPARLKNGLSIEGVCRAPLVQDWKIHTMAQKVLHAVFDDPEGTLREAAAILGLGAAGVGQTEVLRDKSIIEEKLKKEQGRYETLLDMRMNNEIPKEVFSRKQQEVGERIAELEQRMAQYGDVEPATEADVSGKLENLQRLMGQSAMPEDGEFSEEEMDKYVSGVRVYEDRFEWLLNLSPDAGGGLDDAGSPVYFKKITVTPDDERAWFRKHPQWSKSNRYAELEVWIFI
;
A
#
# COMPACT_ATOMS: atom_id res chain seq x y z
N MET A 1 -20.99 18.54 6.19
CA MET A 1 -21.39 17.13 6.47
C MET A 1 -22.03 16.62 5.19
N LEU A 2 -22.00 15.33 4.84
CA LEU A 2 -22.69 14.90 3.62
C LEU A 2 -24.20 15.21 3.76
N GLY A 3 -24.80 15.87 2.78
CA GLY A 3 -26.23 16.19 2.78
C GLY A 3 -26.59 17.55 3.36
N TYR A 4 -25.64 18.25 3.99
CA TYR A 4 -25.86 19.58 4.58
C TYR A 4 -24.73 20.55 4.30
N ASP A 5 -25.09 21.76 3.87
CA ASP A 5 -24.21 22.91 3.79
C ASP A 5 -24.28 23.70 5.10
N LYS A 6 -23.12 24.16 5.57
CA LYS A 6 -23.04 24.96 6.80
C LYS A 6 -23.11 26.44 6.43
N VAL A 7 -24.23 27.08 6.72
CA VAL A 7 -24.44 28.52 6.51
C VAL A 7 -24.50 29.19 7.88
N GLY A 8 -23.37 29.72 8.32
CA GLY A 8 -23.22 30.27 9.68
C GLY A 8 -23.34 29.18 10.76
N PRO A 9 -24.24 29.35 11.77
CA PRO A 9 -24.47 28.33 12.80
C PRO A 9 -25.45 27.23 12.37
N GLU A 10 -26.11 27.35 11.21
CA GLU A 10 -27.19 26.45 10.79
C GLU A 10 -26.75 25.44 9.71
N TYR A 11 -27.46 24.31 9.66
CA TYR A 11 -27.30 23.28 8.63
C TYR A 11 -28.47 23.38 7.65
N VAL A 12 -28.17 23.70 6.40
CA VAL A 12 -29.15 23.78 5.30
C VAL A 12 -29.02 22.53 4.44
N ILE A 13 -30.14 21.92 4.06
CA ILE A 13 -30.13 20.70 3.24
C ILE A 13 -29.53 21.00 1.86
N ASN A 14 -28.53 20.22 1.48
CA ASN A 14 -28.04 20.15 0.12
C ASN A 14 -28.74 18.97 -0.58
N GLU A 15 -29.76 19.25 -1.39
CA GLU A 15 -30.61 18.21 -1.98
C GLU A 15 -29.84 17.19 -2.83
N ALA A 16 -28.78 17.60 -3.52
CA ALA A 16 -27.95 16.69 -4.30
C ALA A 16 -27.27 15.65 -3.40
N GLN A 17 -26.64 16.10 -2.31
CA GLN A 17 -25.98 15.20 -1.36
C GLN A 17 -26.97 14.46 -0.45
N ALA A 18 -28.11 15.06 -0.13
CA ALA A 18 -29.14 14.47 0.71
C ALA A 18 -29.80 13.26 0.03
N LYS A 19 -29.93 13.27 -1.31
CA LYS A 19 -30.34 12.09 -2.08
C LYS A 19 -29.41 10.90 -1.83
N THR A 20 -28.10 11.10 -1.82
CA THR A 20 -27.13 10.05 -1.51
C THR A 20 -27.29 9.54 -0.08
N VAL A 21 -27.55 10.42 0.89
CA VAL A 21 -27.83 10.01 2.28
C VAL A 21 -29.10 9.16 2.37
N ARG A 22 -30.22 9.61 1.78
CA ARG A 22 -31.49 8.85 1.77
C ARG A 22 -31.28 7.46 1.15
N LYS A 23 -30.62 7.41 0.00
CA LYS A 23 -30.24 6.15 -0.66
C LYS A 23 -29.43 5.22 0.24
N ILE A 24 -28.48 5.73 1.03
CA ILE A 24 -27.71 4.91 1.98
C ILE A 24 -28.63 4.26 3.03
N PHE A 25 -29.57 5.03 3.60
CA PHE A 25 -30.53 4.53 4.58
C PHE A 25 -31.46 3.50 3.96
N ASP A 26 -32.04 3.78 2.80
CA ASP A 26 -32.93 2.87 2.06
C ASP A 26 -32.25 1.54 1.76
N MET A 27 -31.03 1.60 1.23
CA MET A 27 -30.26 0.39 0.93
C MET A 27 -29.94 -0.42 2.18
N TYR A 28 -29.64 0.22 3.30
CA TYR A 28 -29.35 -0.48 4.55
C TYR A 28 -30.60 -1.13 5.14
N LEU A 29 -31.75 -0.43 5.11
CA LEU A 29 -33.06 -0.96 5.49
C LEU A 29 -33.49 -2.13 4.60
N ALA A 30 -33.13 -2.11 3.32
CA ALA A 30 -33.30 -3.24 2.40
C ALA A 30 -32.33 -4.42 2.66
N GLY A 31 -31.55 -4.39 3.75
CA GLY A 31 -30.69 -5.48 4.19
C GLY A 31 -29.27 -5.46 3.59
N ASN A 32 -28.90 -4.44 2.80
CA ASN A 32 -27.56 -4.36 2.23
C ASN A 32 -26.53 -3.95 3.30
N GLY A 33 -25.42 -4.70 3.41
CA GLY A 33 -24.31 -4.33 4.30
C GLY A 33 -23.48 -3.16 3.77
N SER A 34 -22.73 -2.48 4.65
CA SER A 34 -21.95 -1.28 4.31
C SER A 34 -20.96 -1.46 3.16
N GLN A 35 -20.39 -2.67 2.99
CA GLN A 35 -19.52 -2.99 1.84
C GLN A 35 -20.26 -3.03 0.51
N LYS A 36 -21.51 -3.51 0.49
CA LYS A 36 -22.33 -3.56 -0.72
C LYS A 36 -22.85 -2.17 -1.07
N ILE A 37 -23.27 -1.40 -0.06
CA ILE A 37 -23.64 0.01 -0.22
C ILE A 37 -22.46 0.80 -0.80
N LYS A 38 -21.26 0.65 -0.23
CA LYS A 38 -20.03 1.27 -0.76
C LYS A 38 -19.85 1.03 -2.26
N LYS A 39 -19.87 -0.24 -2.69
CA LYS A 39 -19.69 -0.58 -4.11
C LYS A 39 -20.76 0.03 -5.00
N GLN A 40 -22.01 0.06 -4.54
CA GLN A 40 -23.11 0.63 -5.30
C GLN A 40 -22.96 2.15 -5.46
N LEU A 41 -22.62 2.87 -4.39
CA LEU A 41 -22.36 4.31 -4.44
C LEU A 41 -21.22 4.64 -5.42
N GLU A 42 -20.11 3.90 -5.36
CA GLU A 42 -18.99 4.09 -6.30
C GLU A 42 -19.40 3.81 -7.75
N LYS A 43 -20.25 2.80 -7.97
CA LYS A 43 -20.74 2.42 -9.31
C LYS A 43 -21.68 3.48 -9.88
N ASP A 44 -22.51 4.08 -9.03
CA ASP A 44 -23.48 5.09 -9.43
C ASP A 44 -22.86 6.50 -9.55
N GLY A 45 -21.56 6.63 -9.24
CA GLY A 45 -20.83 7.90 -9.31
C GLY A 45 -21.16 8.86 -8.17
N ASP A 46 -21.79 8.39 -7.09
CA ASP A 46 -22.09 9.20 -5.92
C ASP A 46 -20.79 9.67 -5.26
N LEU A 47 -20.66 10.98 -4.99
CA LEU A 47 -19.48 11.56 -4.36
C LEU A 47 -19.66 11.66 -2.84
N THR A 48 -18.55 11.49 -2.12
CA THR A 48 -18.49 11.76 -0.67
C THR A 48 -18.61 13.26 -0.37
N ALA A 49 -18.74 13.63 0.91
CA ALA A 49 -18.86 15.03 1.32
C ALA A 49 -17.68 15.92 0.89
N MET A 50 -16.51 15.31 0.63
CA MET A 50 -15.30 15.98 0.16
C MET A 50 -15.12 15.90 -1.37
N GLY A 51 -16.15 15.49 -2.11
CA GLY A 51 -16.08 15.34 -3.56
C GLY A 51 -15.27 14.12 -4.04
N LYS A 52 -14.90 13.19 -3.16
CA LYS A 52 -14.14 12.00 -3.54
C LYS A 52 -15.05 10.89 -4.05
N SER A 53 -14.63 10.20 -5.10
CA SER A 53 -15.32 9.04 -5.69
C SER A 53 -15.11 7.74 -4.91
N LEU A 54 -14.01 7.62 -4.17
CA LEU A 54 -13.72 6.43 -3.35
C LEU A 54 -14.45 6.49 -2.00
N TRP A 55 -15.27 5.47 -1.72
CA TRP A 55 -16.05 5.38 -0.49
C TRP A 55 -15.37 4.49 0.56
N HIS A 56 -15.51 4.85 1.83
CA HIS A 56 -15.08 4.01 2.94
C HIS A 56 -16.27 3.39 3.66
N TYR A 57 -16.21 2.10 3.99
CA TYR A 57 -17.26 1.44 4.76
C TYR A 57 -17.47 2.10 6.14
N ALA A 58 -16.40 2.62 6.76
CA ALA A 58 -16.51 3.35 8.02
C ALA A 58 -17.26 4.68 7.86
N THR A 59 -17.10 5.37 6.72
CA THR A 59 -17.86 6.60 6.42
C THR A 59 -19.36 6.29 6.35
N ILE A 60 -19.75 5.22 5.64
CA ILE A 60 -21.14 4.76 5.60
C ILE A 60 -21.64 4.39 6.99
N SER A 61 -20.82 3.67 7.76
CA SER A 61 -21.17 3.29 9.14
C SER A 61 -21.34 4.51 10.06
N HIS A 62 -20.55 5.57 9.87
CA HIS A 62 -20.71 6.83 10.59
C HIS A 62 -21.97 7.58 10.15
N ILE A 63 -22.29 7.57 8.86
CA ILE A 63 -23.52 8.20 8.34
C ILE A 63 -24.75 7.55 8.97
N LEU A 64 -24.82 6.22 8.95
CA LEU A 64 -25.94 5.46 9.52
C LEU A 64 -26.11 5.66 11.03
N LYS A 65 -25.07 6.03 11.77
CA LYS A 65 -25.11 6.25 13.23
C LYS A 65 -25.31 7.71 13.62
N ASN A 66 -25.24 8.64 12.67
CA ASN A 66 -25.27 10.05 13.01
C ASN A 66 -26.70 10.57 13.16
N ARG A 67 -27.07 10.91 14.40
CA ARG A 67 -28.35 11.51 14.80
C ARG A 67 -28.68 12.83 14.09
N LEU A 68 -27.67 13.52 13.52
CA LEU A 68 -27.91 14.72 12.72
C LEU A 68 -28.92 14.47 11.58
N TYR A 69 -28.93 13.28 10.99
CA TYR A 69 -29.81 12.99 9.85
C TYR A 69 -31.29 12.87 10.25
N CYS A 70 -31.61 12.54 11.50
CA CYS A 70 -32.99 12.48 12.02
C CYS A 70 -33.43 13.74 12.77
N GLY A 71 -32.66 14.83 12.67
CA GLY A 71 -33.00 16.13 13.28
C GLY A 71 -32.45 16.31 14.69
N GLU A 72 -31.61 15.41 15.20
CA GLU A 72 -31.07 15.46 16.55
C GLU A 72 -29.59 15.85 16.58
N LEU A 73 -29.16 16.52 17.64
CA LEU A 73 -27.76 16.86 17.92
C LEU A 73 -27.28 16.09 19.15
N GLU A 74 -26.18 15.37 19.00
CA GLU A 74 -25.54 14.63 20.09
C GLU A 74 -24.22 15.31 20.47
N TYR A 75 -24.14 15.77 21.72
CA TYR A 75 -22.96 16.40 22.31
C TYR A 75 -22.16 15.42 23.17
N ARG A 76 -20.91 15.78 23.49
CA ARG A 76 -19.98 15.00 24.34
C ARG A 76 -19.68 13.60 23.79
N LYS A 77 -19.53 13.46 22.47
CA LYS A 77 -19.07 12.21 21.84
C LYS A 77 -17.61 11.88 22.19
N GLU A 78 -16.85 12.92 22.49
CA GLU A 78 -15.45 12.87 22.90
C GLU A 78 -15.26 13.82 24.07
N TYR A 79 -14.28 13.52 24.92
CA TYR A 79 -13.88 14.36 26.04
C TYR A 79 -12.36 14.38 26.16
N VAL A 80 -11.82 15.33 26.91
CA VAL A 80 -10.39 15.40 27.22
C VAL A 80 -10.23 14.90 28.66
N PRO A 81 -9.66 13.70 28.88
CA PRO A 81 -9.51 13.15 30.23
C PRO A 81 -8.49 13.94 31.06
N ASP A 82 -7.41 14.38 30.43
CA ASP A 82 -6.33 15.14 31.05
C ASP A 82 -6.11 16.46 30.30
N TYR A 83 -6.23 17.57 31.03
CA TYR A 83 -6.05 18.92 30.50
C TYR A 83 -4.60 19.21 30.08
N LEU A 84 -3.61 18.49 30.62
CA LEU A 84 -2.20 18.61 30.27
C LEU A 84 -1.87 17.91 28.95
N GLU A 85 -2.39 16.70 28.73
CA GLU A 85 -2.10 15.93 27.52
C GLU A 85 -2.87 16.42 26.28
N GLN A 86 -3.98 17.17 26.46
CA GLN A 86 -4.88 17.67 25.41
C GLN A 86 -5.36 16.62 24.38
N LYS A 87 -5.16 15.33 24.67
CA LYS A 87 -5.61 14.22 23.82
C LYS A 87 -7.10 13.95 24.07
N ARG A 88 -7.87 13.94 22.98
CA ARG A 88 -9.30 13.62 23.03
C ARG A 88 -9.49 12.11 23.09
N ALA A 89 -10.28 11.65 24.04
CA ALA A 89 -10.74 10.27 24.15
C ALA A 89 -12.21 10.17 23.74
N LYS A 90 -12.62 9.02 23.20
CA LYS A 90 -14.03 8.72 22.94
C LYS A 90 -14.77 8.54 24.25
N ASN A 91 -15.96 9.12 24.35
CA ASN A 91 -16.84 8.93 25.50
C ASN A 91 -17.62 7.61 25.34
N ASN A 92 -17.20 6.58 26.04
CA ASN A 92 -17.83 5.26 26.10
C ASN A 92 -18.75 5.09 27.32
N GLY A 93 -19.03 6.17 28.06
CA GLY A 93 -19.88 6.18 29.25
C GLY A 93 -19.31 7.00 30.41
N GLU A 94 -18.15 7.63 30.23
CA GLU A 94 -17.49 8.45 31.24
C GLU A 94 -18.19 9.80 31.48
N LEU A 95 -18.91 10.31 30.47
CA LEU A 95 -19.78 11.48 30.60
C LEU A 95 -21.17 11.21 30.03
N ASP A 96 -22.18 11.85 30.60
CA ASP A 96 -23.52 11.80 30.04
C ASP A 96 -23.55 12.41 28.64
N ARG A 97 -24.03 11.61 27.68
CA ARG A 97 -24.29 12.07 26.30
C ARG A 97 -25.58 12.88 26.31
N ILE A 98 -25.50 14.11 25.82
CA ILE A 98 -26.65 15.02 25.74
C ILE A 98 -27.18 14.97 24.30
N ILE A 99 -28.44 14.57 24.14
CA ILE A 99 -29.15 14.58 22.87
C ILE A 99 -30.20 15.70 22.94
N VAL A 100 -30.19 16.59 21.94
CA VAL A 100 -31.10 17.73 21.84
C VAL A 100 -31.74 17.75 20.46
N GLU A 101 -33.00 18.16 20.37
CA GLU A 101 -33.64 18.46 19.10
C GLU A 101 -32.90 19.59 18.38
N GLY A 102 -32.43 19.30 17.17
CA GLY A 102 -31.83 20.28 16.28
C GLY A 102 -32.88 21.20 15.67
N ARG A 103 -32.44 22.38 15.24
CA ARG A 103 -33.28 23.35 14.51
C ARG A 103 -33.26 23.10 12.99
N HIS A 104 -32.37 22.24 12.51
CA HIS A 104 -32.20 21.94 11.10
C HIS A 104 -33.26 20.95 10.61
N GLN A 105 -33.57 21.02 9.32
CA GLN A 105 -34.51 20.09 8.71
C GLN A 105 -33.87 18.69 8.61
N PRO A 106 -34.56 17.61 9.07
CA PRO A 106 -34.04 16.25 8.97
C PRO A 106 -34.04 15.73 7.52
N ILE A 107 -33.10 14.83 7.20
CA ILE A 107 -33.02 14.15 5.90
C ILE A 107 -33.76 12.81 5.93
N VAL A 108 -33.79 12.12 7.07
CA VAL A 108 -34.51 10.87 7.31
C VAL A 108 -35.45 11.01 8.50
N THR A 109 -36.51 10.22 8.55
CA THR A 109 -37.42 10.28 9.70
C THR A 109 -36.79 9.62 10.93
N LYS A 110 -37.30 9.96 12.13
CA LYS A 110 -36.82 9.34 13.38
C LYS A 110 -37.09 7.84 13.39
N GLU A 111 -38.23 7.42 12.86
CA GLU A 111 -38.64 6.03 12.74
C GLU A 111 -37.70 5.24 11.81
N GLU A 112 -37.28 5.84 10.69
CA GLU A 112 -36.28 5.23 9.79
C GLU A 112 -34.93 5.08 10.48
N PHE A 113 -34.48 6.13 11.17
CA PHE A 113 -33.20 6.12 11.88
C PHE A 113 -33.17 5.07 13.01
N GLU A 114 -34.23 5.00 13.80
CA GLU A 114 -34.38 4.01 14.88
C GLU A 114 -34.41 2.58 14.34
N ARG A 115 -35.11 2.33 13.23
CA ARG A 115 -35.08 1.02 12.56
C ARG A 115 -33.67 0.63 12.14
N VAL A 116 -32.90 1.57 11.57
CA VAL A 116 -31.48 1.35 11.23
C VAL A 116 -30.64 1.06 12.47
N GLN A 117 -30.81 1.81 13.58
CA GLN A 117 -30.07 1.55 14.81
C GLN A 117 -30.36 0.15 15.36
N LYS A 118 -31.64 -0.27 15.35
CA LYS A 118 -32.04 -1.61 15.78
C LYS A 118 -31.36 -2.70 14.95
N LEU A 119 -31.35 -2.56 13.62
CA LEU A 119 -30.66 -3.48 12.71
C LEU A 119 -29.14 -3.52 12.93
N ILE A 120 -28.53 -2.41 13.33
CA ILE A 120 -27.10 -2.36 13.69
C ILE A 120 -26.86 -3.15 14.98
N GLU A 121 -27.68 -2.96 16.00
CA GLU A 121 -27.54 -3.64 17.29
C GLU A 121 -27.80 -5.15 17.19
N GLU A 122 -28.80 -5.57 16.39
CA GLU A 122 -29.06 -6.99 16.11
C GLU A 122 -27.85 -7.70 15.47
N LYS A 123 -27.05 -6.97 14.67
CA LYS A 123 -25.84 -7.49 14.02
C LYS A 123 -24.60 -7.44 14.91
N ARG A 124 -24.63 -6.69 16.02
CA ARG A 124 -23.50 -6.49 16.93
C ARG A 124 -22.96 -7.78 17.57
N PRO A 125 -23.78 -8.71 18.12
CA PRO A 125 -23.25 -9.92 18.75
C PRO A 125 -22.46 -10.81 17.77
N GLN A 126 -22.92 -10.91 16.51
CA GLN A 126 -22.17 -11.59 15.45
C GLN A 126 -20.83 -10.91 15.16
N MET A 127 -20.79 -9.58 15.19
CA MET A 127 -19.55 -8.83 15.00
C MET A 127 -18.60 -8.96 16.20
N GLU A 128 -19.09 -8.94 17.44
CA GLU A 128 -18.25 -9.11 18.64
C GLU A 128 -17.58 -10.48 18.69
N GLN A 129 -18.27 -11.52 18.22
CA GLN A 129 -17.67 -12.85 18.07
C GLN A 129 -16.57 -12.88 16.99
N CYS A 130 -16.70 -12.09 15.92
CA CYS A 130 -15.65 -11.89 14.92
C CYS A 130 -14.54 -10.91 15.34
N LEU A 131 -14.76 -10.05 16.34
CA LEU A 131 -13.77 -9.10 16.84
C LEU A 131 -12.80 -9.76 17.83
N LYS A 132 -13.26 -10.76 18.60
CA LYS A 132 -12.41 -11.58 19.48
C LYS A 132 -11.30 -12.34 18.74
N SER A 133 -11.38 -12.48 17.42
CA SER A 133 -10.34 -13.08 16.57
C SER A 133 -9.47 -12.04 15.83
N ARG A 134 -9.75 -10.75 15.99
CA ARG A 134 -9.00 -9.63 15.36
C ARG A 134 -8.18 -8.89 16.40
N GLY A 135 -7.19 -9.58 16.98
CA GLY A 135 -6.31 -8.98 17.98
C GLY A 135 -4.92 -9.59 18.05
N VAL A 136 -4.67 -10.72 17.40
CA VAL A 136 -3.32 -11.26 17.32
C VAL A 136 -2.60 -10.46 16.25
N HIS A 137 -1.81 -9.46 16.66
CA HIS A 137 -0.69 -9.01 15.86
C HIS A 137 0.17 -10.24 15.61
N SER A 138 -0.01 -10.91 14.46
CA SER A 138 0.91 -11.98 14.08
C SER A 138 2.30 -11.36 13.99
N ASP A 139 3.24 -11.90 14.78
CA ASP A 139 4.67 -11.58 14.69
C ASP A 139 5.26 -12.23 13.43
N ASP A 140 4.63 -11.93 12.31
CA ASP A 140 4.96 -12.51 11.02
C ASP A 140 6.09 -11.70 10.39
N LEU A 141 7.16 -12.40 10.04
CA LEU A 141 8.37 -11.88 9.41
C LEU A 141 8.05 -10.91 8.27
N TRP A 142 7.24 -11.37 7.31
CA TRP A 142 6.97 -10.63 6.09
C TRP A 142 6.02 -9.46 6.31
N ARG A 143 5.14 -9.49 7.31
CA ARG A 143 4.38 -8.29 7.72
C ARG A 143 5.30 -7.18 8.24
N ARG A 144 6.37 -7.54 8.96
CA ARG A 144 7.36 -6.57 9.45
C ARG A 144 8.21 -6.01 8.32
N LYS A 145 8.62 -6.86 7.37
CA LYS A 145 9.59 -6.53 6.30
C LYS A 145 9.00 -6.01 4.99
N LEU A 146 7.78 -6.37 4.62
CA LEU A 146 7.18 -5.95 3.34
C LEU A 146 6.66 -4.52 3.41
N ARG A 147 7.04 -3.70 2.42
CA ARG A 147 6.51 -2.36 2.19
C ARG A 147 6.07 -2.22 0.74
N CYS A 148 4.92 -1.59 0.52
CA CYS A 148 4.42 -1.33 -0.82
C CYS A 148 5.00 -0.02 -1.35
N GLN A 149 5.16 0.10 -2.67
CA GLN A 149 5.49 1.37 -3.35
C GLN A 149 4.55 2.53 -2.96
N CYS A 150 3.32 2.25 -2.52
CA CYS A 150 2.39 3.28 -2.02
C CYS A 150 2.60 3.69 -0.55
N GLY A 151 3.70 3.27 0.07
CA GLY A 151 4.08 3.55 1.46
C GLY A 151 3.36 2.71 2.52
N HIS A 152 2.35 1.93 2.15
CA HIS A 152 1.59 1.11 3.10
C HIS A 152 2.26 -0.25 3.35
N ALA A 153 2.10 -0.76 4.57
CA ALA A 153 2.49 -2.13 4.93
C ALA A 153 1.54 -3.18 4.31
N PHE A 154 1.97 -4.44 4.34
CA PHE A 154 1.16 -5.57 3.91
C PHE A 154 0.43 -6.25 5.08
N ALA A 155 -0.81 -6.67 4.84
CA ALA A 155 -1.60 -7.47 5.75
C ALA A 155 -1.60 -8.93 5.30
N LYS A 156 -1.25 -9.85 6.22
CA LYS A 156 -1.37 -11.30 6.00
C LYS A 156 -2.84 -11.68 6.07
N THR A 157 -3.36 -12.20 4.96
CA THR A 157 -4.75 -12.61 4.80
C THR A 157 -4.80 -14.08 4.46
N ARG A 158 -5.72 -14.82 5.07
CA ARG A 158 -5.98 -16.23 4.72
C ARG A 158 -6.42 -16.34 3.25
N TRP A 159 -5.80 -17.23 2.49
CA TRP A 159 -6.04 -17.39 1.06
C TRP A 159 -6.89 -18.63 0.75
N HIS A 160 -6.33 -19.84 0.88
CA HIS A 160 -7.09 -21.09 0.75
C HIS A 160 -6.75 -22.05 1.89
N SER A 161 -7.72 -22.84 2.33
CA SER A 161 -7.46 -24.01 3.16
C SER A 161 -7.72 -25.25 2.33
N LYS A 162 -6.67 -26.03 2.08
CA LYS A 162 -6.74 -27.27 1.29
C LYS A 162 -7.24 -28.43 2.15
N SER A 163 -6.91 -28.40 3.45
CA SER A 163 -7.37 -29.33 4.47
C SER A 163 -7.70 -28.57 5.76
N ARG A 164 -8.21 -29.28 6.78
CA ARG A 164 -8.45 -28.72 8.11
C ARG A 164 -7.17 -28.19 8.77
N ASP A 165 -6.02 -28.77 8.41
CA ASP A 165 -4.74 -28.52 9.07
C ASP A 165 -3.77 -27.67 8.24
N PHE A 166 -4.05 -27.43 6.95
CA PHE A 166 -3.19 -26.62 6.08
C PHE A 166 -3.93 -25.40 5.52
N THR A 167 -3.56 -24.24 6.06
CA THR A 167 -4.06 -22.93 5.63
C THR A 167 -2.93 -22.13 4.99
N THR A 168 -3.17 -21.67 3.77
CA THR A 168 -2.24 -20.77 3.07
C THR A 168 -2.61 -19.33 3.29
N TYR A 169 -1.60 -18.48 3.14
CA TYR A 169 -1.71 -17.05 3.33
C TYR A 169 -1.27 -16.29 2.09
N THR A 170 -1.73 -15.05 2.01
CA THR A 170 -1.30 -14.06 1.02
C THR A 170 -1.12 -12.73 1.72
N TYR A 171 -0.11 -11.99 1.28
CA TYR A 171 0.16 -10.63 1.69
C TYR A 171 -0.54 -9.69 0.73
N LYS A 172 -1.38 -8.82 1.28
CA LYS A 172 -2.13 -7.81 0.55
C LYS A 172 -1.79 -6.43 1.08
N CYS A 173 -1.49 -5.49 0.21
CA CYS A 173 -1.26 -4.09 0.59
C CYS A 173 -2.44 -3.55 1.41
N TYR A 174 -2.17 -2.88 2.54
CA TYR A 174 -3.21 -2.38 3.43
C TYR A 174 -4.16 -1.42 2.72
N ASP A 175 -3.66 -0.56 1.82
CA ASP A 175 -4.53 0.34 1.05
C ASP A 175 -5.54 -0.44 0.17
N GLN A 176 -5.13 -1.56 -0.43
CA GLN A 176 -6.04 -2.40 -1.22
C GLN A 176 -7.11 -3.11 -0.37
N THR A 177 -6.95 -3.19 0.95
CA THR A 177 -8.04 -3.66 1.84
C THR A 177 -9.18 -2.66 1.88
N ARG A 178 -8.84 -1.38 1.72
CA ARG A 178 -9.74 -0.23 1.73
C ARG A 178 -10.33 0.06 0.36
N THR A 179 -9.50 0.13 -0.66
CA THR A 179 -9.87 0.52 -2.04
C THR A 179 -10.33 -0.68 -2.87
N GLY A 180 -9.78 -1.86 -2.60
CA GLY A 180 -9.96 -3.07 -3.42
C GLY A 180 -8.78 -3.28 -4.36
N THR A 181 -8.57 -4.50 -4.82
CA THR A 181 -7.52 -4.79 -5.82
C THR A 181 -8.01 -4.40 -7.22
N VAL A 182 -7.09 -4.06 -8.13
CA VAL A 182 -7.42 -3.71 -9.53
C VAL A 182 -8.30 -4.79 -10.19
N PRO A 183 -7.98 -6.10 -10.14
CA PRO A 183 -8.84 -7.14 -10.73
C PRO A 183 -10.24 -7.18 -10.10
N ALA A 184 -10.34 -6.99 -8.79
CA ALA A 184 -11.63 -6.98 -8.11
C ALA A 184 -12.46 -5.76 -8.52
N ARG A 185 -11.85 -4.58 -8.67
CA ARG A 185 -12.55 -3.36 -9.08
C ARG A 185 -13.06 -3.47 -10.51
N LEU A 186 -12.22 -3.93 -11.44
CA LEU A 186 -12.62 -4.20 -12.83
C LEU A 186 -13.79 -5.18 -12.91
N LYS A 187 -13.74 -6.30 -12.15
CA LYS A 187 -14.84 -7.27 -12.09
C LYS A 187 -16.16 -6.67 -11.60
N ASN A 188 -16.12 -5.63 -10.77
CA ASN A 188 -17.31 -4.95 -10.24
C ASN A 188 -17.68 -3.69 -11.05
N GLY A 189 -16.98 -3.38 -12.15
CA GLY A 189 -17.20 -2.17 -12.96
C GLY A 189 -16.86 -0.87 -12.24
N LEU A 190 -15.85 -0.88 -11.37
CA LEU A 190 -15.43 0.27 -10.57
C LEU A 190 -14.16 0.91 -11.14
N SER A 191 -14.02 2.24 -11.03
CA SER A 191 -12.82 2.99 -11.46
C SER A 191 -11.55 2.48 -10.77
N ILE A 192 -10.43 2.44 -11.49
CA ILE A 192 -9.11 2.01 -10.99
C ILE A 192 -8.19 3.19 -10.63
N GLU A 193 -8.70 4.43 -10.74
CA GLU A 193 -7.94 5.64 -10.45
C GLU A 193 -7.64 5.77 -8.95
N GLY A 194 -6.39 6.12 -8.62
CA GLY A 194 -5.95 6.25 -7.23
C GLY A 194 -5.91 4.95 -6.43
N VAL A 195 -5.93 3.79 -7.10
CA VAL A 195 -5.89 2.46 -6.46
C VAL A 195 -4.48 1.90 -6.54
N CYS A 196 -3.99 1.35 -5.42
CA CYS A 196 -2.71 0.66 -5.38
C CYS A 196 -2.69 -0.55 -6.34
N ARG A 197 -1.66 -0.63 -7.18
CA ARG A 197 -1.47 -1.66 -8.22
C ARG A 197 -0.56 -2.81 -7.81
N ALA A 198 -0.01 -2.78 -6.59
CA ALA A 198 0.89 -3.83 -6.12
C ALA A 198 0.23 -5.22 -6.19
N PRO A 199 1.00 -6.27 -6.54
CA PRO A 199 0.48 -7.61 -6.64
C PRO A 199 0.11 -8.19 -5.26
N LEU A 200 -0.76 -9.20 -5.28
CA LEU A 200 -0.95 -10.06 -4.12
C LEU A 200 0.24 -11.02 -4.02
N VAL A 201 0.95 -11.00 -2.91
CA VAL A 201 2.15 -11.81 -2.72
C VAL A 201 1.77 -13.04 -1.90
N GLN A 202 1.69 -14.21 -2.53
CA GLN A 202 1.40 -15.45 -1.79
C GLN A 202 2.58 -15.83 -0.91
N ASP A 203 2.27 -16.48 0.21
CA ASP A 203 3.26 -16.77 1.25
C ASP A 203 4.44 -17.61 0.75
N TRP A 204 4.19 -18.70 0.01
CA TRP A 204 5.27 -19.46 -0.62
C TRP A 204 6.12 -18.64 -1.60
N LYS A 205 5.54 -17.65 -2.31
CA LYS A 205 6.29 -16.85 -3.30
C LYS A 205 7.35 -16.00 -2.62
N ILE A 206 7.01 -15.39 -1.49
CA ILE A 206 7.98 -14.56 -0.75
C ILE A 206 9.08 -15.42 -0.16
N HIS A 207 8.77 -16.63 0.35
CA HIS A 207 9.79 -17.58 0.82
C HIS A 207 10.69 -18.08 -0.31
N THR A 208 10.15 -18.45 -1.47
CA THR A 208 10.98 -18.86 -2.62
C THR A 208 11.88 -17.73 -3.10
N MET A 209 11.38 -16.48 -3.15
CA MET A 209 12.19 -15.32 -3.47
C MET A 209 13.30 -15.11 -2.43
N ALA A 210 12.99 -15.23 -1.13
CA ALA A 210 13.98 -15.12 -0.06
C ALA A 210 15.12 -16.14 -0.22
N GLN A 211 14.78 -17.42 -0.42
CA GLN A 211 15.77 -18.47 -0.65
C GLN A 211 16.65 -18.13 -1.85
N LYS A 212 16.06 -17.78 -3.01
CA LYS A 212 16.85 -17.44 -4.21
C LYS A 212 17.74 -16.23 -4.01
N VAL A 213 17.26 -15.19 -3.31
CA VAL A 213 18.06 -13.99 -3.02
C VAL A 213 19.25 -14.35 -2.14
N LEU A 214 19.04 -15.13 -1.09
CA LEU A 214 20.11 -15.53 -0.19
C LEU A 214 21.10 -16.47 -0.90
N HIS A 215 20.65 -17.50 -1.61
CA HIS A 215 21.53 -18.36 -2.42
C HIS A 215 22.33 -17.57 -3.45
N ALA A 216 21.73 -16.58 -4.12
CA ALA A 216 22.43 -15.74 -5.08
C ALA A 216 23.58 -14.91 -4.47
N VAL A 217 23.58 -14.72 -3.15
CA VAL A 217 24.59 -13.96 -2.41
C VAL A 217 25.56 -14.87 -1.66
N PHE A 218 25.08 -15.97 -1.08
CA PHE A 218 25.82 -16.82 -0.16
C PHE A 218 26.40 -18.10 -0.77
N ASP A 219 25.89 -18.58 -1.91
CA ASP A 219 26.39 -19.84 -2.52
C ASP A 219 27.83 -19.71 -3.04
N ASP A 220 28.22 -18.51 -3.52
CA ASP A 220 29.56 -18.22 -4.01
C ASP A 220 30.13 -16.95 -3.34
N PRO A 221 30.69 -17.07 -2.11
CA PRO A 221 31.22 -15.93 -1.39
C PRO A 221 32.33 -15.18 -2.12
N GLU A 222 33.24 -15.89 -2.77
CA GLU A 222 34.32 -15.25 -3.53
C GLU A 222 33.79 -14.52 -4.76
N GLY A 223 32.87 -15.14 -5.51
CA GLY A 223 32.22 -14.50 -6.65
C GLY A 223 31.42 -13.28 -6.26
N THR A 224 30.60 -13.38 -5.21
CA THR A 224 29.81 -12.26 -4.66
C THR A 224 30.71 -11.10 -4.23
N LEU A 225 31.83 -11.37 -3.55
CA LEU A 225 32.79 -10.32 -3.17
C LEU A 225 33.47 -9.68 -4.38
N ARG A 226 33.80 -10.45 -5.41
CA ARG A 226 34.35 -9.91 -6.67
C ARG A 226 33.33 -9.05 -7.41
N GLU A 227 32.09 -9.52 -7.54
CA GLU A 227 31.00 -8.74 -8.15
C GLU A 227 30.72 -7.47 -7.35
N ALA A 228 30.66 -7.57 -6.02
CA ALA A 228 30.48 -6.43 -5.14
C ALA A 228 31.64 -5.46 -5.32
N ALA A 229 32.89 -5.89 -5.27
CA ALA A 229 34.06 -5.04 -5.52
C ALA A 229 34.07 -4.38 -6.91
N ALA A 230 33.56 -5.06 -7.93
CA ALA A 230 33.45 -4.50 -9.29
C ALA A 230 32.37 -3.42 -9.41
N ILE A 231 31.24 -3.61 -8.71
CA ILE A 231 30.16 -2.61 -8.57
C ILE A 231 30.66 -1.43 -7.72
N LEU A 232 31.39 -1.74 -6.65
CA LEU A 232 31.84 -0.83 -5.60
C LEU A 232 33.23 -0.19 -5.84
N GLY A 233 33.80 -0.28 -7.04
CA GLY A 233 34.93 0.58 -7.44
C GLY A 233 36.37 0.04 -7.30
N LEU A 234 36.63 -1.26 -7.46
CA LEU A 234 38.00 -1.80 -7.54
C LEU A 234 38.44 -2.34 -8.91
N GLY A 235 37.78 -1.95 -10.00
CA GLY A 235 38.26 -2.27 -11.34
C GLY A 235 37.24 -2.02 -12.44
N ALA A 236 37.72 -1.69 -13.64
CA ALA A 236 36.97 -1.24 -14.82
C ALA A 236 36.00 -2.26 -15.45
N ALA A 237 35.19 -2.97 -14.66
CA ALA A 237 34.22 -3.96 -15.15
C ALA A 237 32.93 -4.05 -14.32
N GLY A 238 32.47 -2.96 -13.70
CA GLY A 238 31.12 -2.85 -13.12
C GLY A 238 30.06 -2.61 -14.19
N VAL A 239 29.88 -3.54 -15.14
CA VAL A 239 29.02 -3.32 -16.34
C VAL A 239 27.56 -3.04 -15.94
N GLY A 240 27.04 -3.71 -14.91
CA GLY A 240 25.61 -3.61 -14.51
C GLY A 240 25.21 -2.30 -13.81
N GLN A 241 25.99 -1.82 -12.83
CA GLN A 241 25.66 -0.56 -12.13
C GLN A 241 25.92 0.65 -13.04
N THR A 242 26.97 0.59 -13.88
CA THR A 242 27.27 1.65 -14.85
C THR A 242 26.16 1.80 -15.89
N GLU A 243 25.58 0.69 -16.36
CA GLU A 243 24.49 0.70 -17.34
C GLU A 243 23.17 1.22 -16.73
N VAL A 244 22.82 0.77 -15.52
CA VAL A 244 21.64 1.26 -14.77
C VAL A 244 21.76 2.76 -14.43
N LEU A 245 22.94 3.22 -13.98
CA LEU A 245 23.19 4.63 -13.69
C LEU A 245 23.21 5.48 -14.97
N ARG A 246 23.75 4.96 -16.09
CA ARG A 246 23.67 5.63 -17.39
C ARG A 246 22.24 5.76 -17.88
N ASP A 247 21.46 4.70 -17.82
CA ASP A 247 20.06 4.72 -18.24
C ASP A 247 19.23 5.66 -17.36
N LYS A 248 19.44 5.64 -16.03
CA LYS A 248 18.82 6.59 -15.10
C LYS A 248 19.17 8.03 -15.45
N SER A 249 20.46 8.33 -15.66
CA SER A 249 20.93 9.67 -16.04
C SER A 249 20.36 10.15 -17.37
N ILE A 250 20.26 9.26 -18.37
CA ILE A 250 19.65 9.57 -19.69
C ILE A 250 18.16 9.90 -19.53
N ILE A 251 17.45 9.19 -18.66
CA ILE A 251 16.02 9.42 -18.42
C ILE A 251 15.82 10.72 -17.61
N GLU A 252 16.64 10.99 -16.61
CA GLU A 252 16.64 12.26 -15.85
C GLU A 252 16.86 13.48 -16.77
N GLU A 253 17.80 13.39 -17.70
CA GLU A 253 18.05 14.46 -18.66
C GLU A 253 16.87 14.67 -19.62
N LYS A 254 16.21 13.59 -20.06
CA LYS A 254 14.98 13.67 -20.85
C LYS A 254 13.82 14.27 -20.04
N LEU A 255 13.68 13.91 -18.76
CA LEU A 255 12.66 14.46 -17.88
C LEU A 255 12.84 15.97 -17.74
N LYS A 256 14.06 16.42 -17.42
CA LYS A 256 14.39 17.85 -17.30
C LYS A 256 14.08 18.61 -18.59
N LYS A 257 14.32 18.01 -19.75
CA LYS A 257 14.02 18.60 -21.06
C LYS A 257 12.52 18.76 -21.31
N GLU A 258 11.70 17.75 -20.96
CA GLU A 258 10.24 17.84 -21.10
C GLU A 258 9.61 18.78 -20.05
N GLN A 259 10.14 18.82 -18.82
CA GLN A 259 9.76 19.82 -17.82
C GLN A 259 10.06 21.25 -18.29
N GLY A 260 11.24 21.50 -18.87
CA GLY A 260 11.56 22.80 -19.46
C GLY A 260 10.66 23.17 -20.65
N ARG A 261 10.21 22.20 -21.46
CA ARG A 261 9.19 22.42 -22.51
C ARG A 261 7.85 22.82 -21.91
N TYR A 262 7.46 22.22 -20.79
CA TYR A 262 6.22 22.57 -20.08
C TYR A 262 6.27 24.01 -19.54
N GLU A 263 7.39 24.40 -18.91
CA GLU A 263 7.62 25.78 -18.45
C GLU A 263 7.57 26.77 -19.62
N THR A 264 8.24 26.48 -20.73
CA THR A 264 8.20 27.33 -21.93
C THR A 264 6.76 27.46 -22.48
N LEU A 265 5.98 26.38 -22.49
CA LEU A 265 4.57 26.39 -22.89
C LEU A 265 3.70 27.25 -21.96
N LEU A 266 3.99 27.23 -20.65
CA LEU A 266 3.33 28.09 -19.67
C LEU A 266 3.67 29.57 -19.93
N ASP A 267 4.93 29.90 -20.14
CA ASP A 267 5.38 31.27 -20.41
C ASP A 267 4.75 31.83 -21.70
N MET A 268 4.75 31.06 -22.79
CA MET A 268 4.08 31.45 -24.03
C MET A 268 2.58 31.67 -23.84
N ARG A 269 1.92 30.89 -22.98
CA ARG A 269 0.50 31.09 -22.66
C ARG A 269 0.28 32.33 -21.79
N MET A 270 1.15 32.59 -20.81
CA MET A 270 1.11 33.79 -19.98
C MET A 270 1.29 35.06 -20.82
N ASN A 271 2.12 35.00 -21.85
CA ASN A 271 2.33 36.08 -22.82
C ASN A 271 1.27 36.14 -23.93
N ASN A 272 0.25 35.27 -23.90
CA ASN A 272 -0.80 35.14 -24.92
C ASN A 272 -0.28 34.84 -26.35
N GLU A 273 0.92 34.28 -26.49
CA GLU A 273 1.52 33.92 -27.78
C GLU A 273 0.85 32.70 -28.42
N ILE A 274 0.10 31.90 -27.63
CA ILE A 274 -0.59 30.69 -28.09
C ILE A 274 -2.07 30.64 -27.66
N PRO A 275 -2.98 30.19 -28.56
CA PRO A 275 -4.39 29.94 -28.24
C PRO A 275 -4.58 28.87 -27.16
N LYS A 276 -5.69 28.95 -26.42
CA LYS A 276 -6.00 28.04 -25.30
C LYS A 276 -6.10 26.58 -25.76
N GLU A 277 -6.64 26.35 -26.95
CA GLU A 277 -6.85 25.03 -27.53
C GLU A 277 -5.51 24.37 -27.87
N VAL A 278 -4.58 25.15 -28.43
CA VAL A 278 -3.22 24.69 -28.78
C VAL A 278 -2.43 24.40 -27.50
N PHE A 279 -2.54 25.26 -26.49
CA PHE A 279 -1.94 25.04 -25.18
C PHE A 279 -2.49 23.76 -24.54
N SER A 280 -3.81 23.58 -24.45
CA SER A 280 -4.41 22.40 -23.81
C SER A 280 -3.95 21.09 -24.45
N ARG A 281 -3.87 21.03 -25.78
CA ARG A 281 -3.38 19.85 -26.50
C ARG A 281 -1.90 19.59 -26.22
N LYS A 282 -1.06 20.63 -26.24
CA LYS A 282 0.38 20.50 -25.99
C LYS A 282 0.71 20.22 -24.53
N GLN A 283 -0.06 20.78 -23.61
CA GLN A 283 0.00 20.51 -22.18
C GLN A 283 -0.27 19.03 -21.90
N GLN A 284 -1.29 18.46 -22.53
CA GLN A 284 -1.58 17.04 -22.42
C GLN A 284 -0.45 16.18 -23.00
N GLU A 285 0.06 16.51 -24.21
CA GLU A 285 1.15 15.77 -24.85
C GLU A 285 2.44 15.76 -24.02
N VAL A 286 2.84 16.93 -23.49
CA VAL A 286 4.03 17.05 -22.63
C VAL A 286 3.79 16.39 -21.27
N GLY A 287 2.59 16.54 -20.71
CA GLY A 287 2.20 15.89 -19.45
C GLY A 287 2.23 14.36 -19.55
N GLU A 288 1.75 13.77 -20.65
CA GLU A 288 1.81 12.33 -20.90
C GLU A 288 3.27 11.83 -21.02
N ARG A 289 4.15 12.59 -21.68
CA ARG A 289 5.58 12.25 -21.77
C ARG A 289 6.31 12.37 -20.43
N ILE A 290 6.00 13.40 -19.64
CA ILE A 290 6.54 13.55 -18.29
C ILE A 290 6.09 12.36 -17.45
N ALA A 291 4.81 12.00 -17.46
CA ALA A 291 4.30 10.85 -16.73
C ALA A 291 4.95 9.53 -17.16
N GLU A 292 5.19 9.33 -18.47
CA GLU A 292 5.89 8.14 -18.99
C GLU A 292 7.36 8.10 -18.52
N LEU A 293 8.07 9.23 -18.55
CA LEU A 293 9.45 9.34 -18.09
C LEU A 293 9.57 9.19 -16.58
N GLU A 294 8.66 9.78 -15.80
CA GLU A 294 8.55 9.59 -14.34
C GLU A 294 8.26 8.13 -14.00
N GLN A 295 7.40 7.47 -14.78
CA GLN A 295 7.12 6.03 -14.63
C GLN A 295 8.36 5.19 -14.94
N ARG A 296 9.12 5.51 -16.00
CA ARG A 296 10.41 4.87 -16.29
C ARG A 296 11.46 5.17 -15.21
N MET A 297 11.53 6.38 -14.68
CA MET A 297 12.43 6.70 -13.55
C MET A 297 12.06 5.91 -12.30
N ALA A 298 10.76 5.78 -12.02
CA ALA A 298 10.27 4.96 -10.93
C ALA A 298 10.62 3.48 -11.08
N GLN A 299 10.97 3.00 -12.28
CA GLN A 299 11.51 1.64 -12.48
C GLN A 299 12.92 1.49 -11.90
N TYR A 300 13.70 2.55 -11.84
CA TYR A 300 15.07 2.54 -11.31
C TYR A 300 15.15 2.91 -9.83
N GLY A 301 14.04 3.33 -9.20
CA GLY A 301 13.97 3.64 -7.77
C GLY A 301 14.94 4.74 -7.29
N ASP A 302 15.10 4.83 -5.97
CA ASP A 302 16.06 5.71 -5.30
C ASP A 302 17.50 5.17 -5.38
N VAL A 303 17.92 4.62 -6.51
CA VAL A 303 19.32 4.22 -6.73
C VAL A 303 20.14 5.50 -6.80
N GLU A 304 20.64 5.97 -5.67
CA GLU A 304 21.64 7.04 -5.61
C GLU A 304 23.03 6.46 -5.94
N PRO A 305 23.90 7.23 -6.60
CA PRO A 305 25.30 6.84 -6.72
C PRO A 305 25.88 6.76 -5.31
N ALA A 306 26.27 5.55 -4.92
CA ALA A 306 26.84 5.29 -3.61
C ALA A 306 28.09 6.15 -3.41
N THR A 307 28.22 6.83 -2.27
CA THR A 307 29.43 7.60 -1.99
C THR A 307 30.60 6.66 -1.71
N GLU A 308 31.83 7.07 -2.03
CA GLU A 308 33.03 6.24 -1.83
C GLU A 308 33.17 5.72 -0.38
N ALA A 309 32.69 6.49 0.59
CA ALA A 309 32.64 6.11 2.00
C ALA A 309 31.56 5.04 2.32
N ASP A 310 30.34 5.18 1.77
CA ASP A 310 29.27 4.18 1.91
C ASP A 310 29.68 2.84 1.30
N VAL A 311 30.43 2.93 0.20
CA VAL A 311 30.88 1.81 -0.60
C VAL A 311 31.95 0.97 0.11
N SER A 312 32.96 1.61 0.70
CA SER A 312 34.01 0.92 1.47
C SER A 312 33.43 0.21 2.70
N GLY A 313 32.56 0.89 3.46
CA GLY A 313 31.93 0.32 4.66
C GLY A 313 31.02 -0.86 4.36
N LYS A 314 30.29 -0.85 3.24
CA LYS A 314 29.45 -1.97 2.82
C LYS A 314 30.26 -3.18 2.40
N LEU A 315 31.38 -2.97 1.69
CA LEU A 315 32.24 -4.07 1.26
C LEU A 315 32.90 -4.76 2.46
N GLU A 316 33.37 -4.00 3.46
CA GLU A 316 33.90 -4.54 4.72
C GLU A 316 32.83 -5.32 5.50
N ASN A 317 31.61 -4.77 5.60
CA ASN A 317 30.50 -5.45 6.26
C ASN A 317 30.12 -6.75 5.54
N LEU A 318 30.08 -6.74 4.21
CA LEU A 318 29.83 -7.94 3.41
C LEU A 318 30.93 -8.98 3.65
N GLN A 319 32.21 -8.59 3.61
CA GLN A 319 33.34 -9.51 3.90
C GLN A 319 33.24 -10.14 5.29
N ARG A 320 32.94 -9.34 6.32
CA ARG A 320 32.72 -9.82 7.69
C ARG A 320 31.56 -10.81 7.75
N LEU A 321 30.46 -10.49 7.08
CA LEU A 321 29.27 -11.32 7.05
C LEU A 321 29.53 -12.65 6.33
N MET A 322 30.25 -12.65 5.22
CA MET A 322 30.64 -13.87 4.50
C MET A 322 31.55 -14.77 5.34
N GLY A 323 32.44 -14.19 6.15
CA GLY A 323 33.32 -14.94 7.05
C GLY A 323 32.62 -15.55 8.27
N GLN A 324 31.42 -15.08 8.60
CA GLN A 324 30.63 -15.52 9.77
C GLN A 324 29.42 -16.39 9.40
N SER A 325 28.98 -16.35 8.14
CA SER A 325 27.83 -17.10 7.65
C SER A 325 28.25 -18.52 7.28
N ALA A 326 27.61 -19.52 7.88
CA ALA A 326 27.70 -20.91 7.43
C ALA A 326 26.47 -21.24 6.60
N MET A 327 26.66 -21.92 5.47
CA MET A 327 25.53 -22.41 4.68
C MET A 327 24.71 -23.43 5.50
N PRO A 328 23.37 -23.36 5.47
CA PRO A 328 22.52 -24.35 6.11
C PRO A 328 22.81 -25.76 5.59
N GLU A 329 22.80 -26.77 6.47
CA GLU A 329 23.11 -28.17 6.11
C GLU A 329 22.09 -28.77 5.12
N ASP A 330 20.84 -28.32 5.19
CA ASP A 330 19.75 -28.74 4.30
C ASP A 330 19.63 -27.87 3.04
N GLY A 331 20.45 -26.83 2.95
CA GLY A 331 20.43 -25.85 1.86
C GLY A 331 19.17 -24.98 1.83
N GLU A 332 18.45 -24.82 2.96
CA GLU A 332 17.34 -23.89 3.06
C GLU A 332 17.52 -22.94 4.25
N PHE A 333 17.48 -21.64 3.99
CA PHE A 333 17.52 -20.64 5.06
C PHE A 333 16.24 -20.68 5.89
N SER A 334 16.37 -20.69 7.20
CA SER A 334 15.26 -20.59 8.15
C SER A 334 14.65 -19.17 8.18
N GLU A 335 13.45 -19.02 8.76
CA GLU A 335 12.84 -17.70 8.93
C GLU A 335 13.69 -16.76 9.82
N GLU A 336 14.42 -17.31 10.79
CA GLU A 336 15.33 -16.53 11.65
C GLU A 336 16.51 -15.97 10.87
N GLU A 337 17.10 -16.79 9.97
CA GLU A 337 18.16 -16.34 9.07
C GLU A 337 17.65 -15.33 8.05
N MET A 338 16.45 -15.53 7.50
CA MET A 338 15.80 -14.53 6.66
C MET A 338 15.55 -13.22 7.42
N ASP A 339 15.17 -13.27 8.70
CA ASP A 339 15.00 -12.07 9.53
C ASP A 339 16.30 -11.32 9.73
N LYS A 340 17.38 -12.08 9.94
CA LYS A 340 18.73 -11.57 10.15
C LYS A 340 19.31 -10.89 8.92
N TYR A 341 19.22 -11.54 7.74
CA TYR A 341 19.91 -11.11 6.52
C TYR A 341 19.10 -10.18 5.62
N VAL A 342 17.78 -10.11 5.77
CA VAL A 342 16.92 -9.24 4.96
C VAL A 342 16.48 -8.07 5.82
N SER A 343 16.85 -6.83 5.50
CA SER A 343 16.32 -5.64 6.19
C SER A 343 14.84 -5.43 5.84
N GLY A 344 14.50 -5.53 4.55
CA GLY A 344 13.11 -5.54 4.12
C GLY A 344 12.94 -5.67 2.62
N VAL A 345 11.68 -5.65 2.17
CA VAL A 345 11.33 -5.88 0.77
C VAL A 345 10.33 -4.81 0.31
N ARG A 346 10.72 -4.00 -0.69
CA ARG A 346 9.82 -3.04 -1.35
C ARG A 346 9.15 -3.71 -2.55
N VAL A 347 7.81 -3.65 -2.58
CA VAL A 347 6.98 -4.31 -3.59
C VAL A 347 6.38 -3.27 -4.54
N TYR A 348 6.74 -3.40 -5.82
CA TYR A 348 6.23 -2.59 -6.93
C TYR A 348 5.20 -3.37 -7.73
N GLU A 349 4.64 -2.77 -8.78
CA GLU A 349 3.70 -3.45 -9.69
C GLU A 349 4.38 -4.58 -10.49
N ASP A 350 5.63 -4.39 -10.89
CA ASP A 350 6.38 -5.24 -11.81
C ASP A 350 7.62 -5.91 -11.20
N ARG A 351 8.09 -5.45 -10.03
CA ARG A 351 9.32 -5.96 -9.40
C ARG A 351 9.28 -5.97 -7.86
N PHE A 352 10.28 -6.65 -7.30
CA PHE A 352 10.54 -6.71 -5.85
C PHE A 352 11.97 -6.24 -5.57
N GLU A 353 12.12 -5.23 -4.74
CA GLU A 353 13.44 -4.76 -4.29
C GLU A 353 13.72 -5.35 -2.90
N TRP A 354 14.75 -6.17 -2.79
CA TRP A 354 15.20 -6.80 -1.57
C TRP A 354 16.38 -6.02 -1.00
N LEU A 355 16.21 -5.53 0.21
CA LEU A 355 17.21 -4.79 0.95
C LEU A 355 17.89 -5.78 1.91
N LEU A 356 19.16 -6.07 1.69
CA LEU A 356 19.93 -6.95 2.55
C LEU A 356 20.52 -6.19 3.74
N ASN A 357 20.65 -6.89 4.85
CA ASN A 357 21.27 -6.39 6.06
C ASN A 357 22.72 -6.88 6.13
N LEU A 358 23.66 -6.00 5.80
CA LEU A 358 25.08 -6.30 5.87
C LEU A 358 25.67 -6.22 7.28
N SER A 359 24.93 -5.67 8.26
CA SER A 359 25.35 -5.64 9.67
C SER A 359 24.23 -6.11 10.60
N PRO A 360 23.98 -7.42 10.67
CA PRO A 360 22.93 -8.01 11.51
C PRO A 360 23.01 -7.62 12.98
N ASP A 361 24.22 -7.38 13.49
CA ASP A 361 24.48 -7.06 14.89
C ASP A 361 24.11 -5.61 15.27
N ALA A 362 23.86 -4.74 14.28
CA ALA A 362 23.60 -3.32 14.51
C ALA A 362 22.13 -3.01 14.86
N GLY A 363 21.22 -3.99 14.80
CA GLY A 363 19.84 -3.83 15.26
C GLY A 363 19.02 -2.73 14.56
N GLY A 364 19.34 -2.44 13.29
CA GLY A 364 18.74 -1.34 12.54
C GLY A 364 17.43 -1.70 11.82
N GLY A 365 16.45 -0.81 11.87
CA GLY A 365 15.24 -0.88 11.04
C GLY A 365 15.51 -0.56 9.56
N LEU A 366 14.47 -0.56 8.75
CA LEU A 366 14.50 -0.19 7.31
C LEU A 366 15.14 1.19 7.05
N ASP A 367 15.17 2.07 8.06
CA ASP A 367 15.67 3.44 7.97
C ASP A 367 17.14 3.57 8.46
N ASP A 368 17.71 2.52 9.05
CA ASP A 368 19.05 2.54 9.68
C ASP A 368 20.16 1.93 8.79
N ALA A 369 19.82 1.44 7.59
CA ALA A 369 20.73 0.69 6.71
C ALA A 369 21.64 1.55 5.82
N GLY A 370 21.63 2.87 5.98
CA GLY A 370 22.26 3.80 5.03
C GLY A 370 21.60 3.77 3.65
N SER A 371 22.14 4.51 2.67
CA SER A 371 21.59 4.54 1.31
C SER A 371 21.79 3.18 0.61
N PRO A 372 20.71 2.47 0.22
CA PRO A 372 20.81 1.13 -0.36
C PRO A 372 21.55 1.16 -1.70
N VAL A 373 22.51 0.25 -1.90
CA VAL A 373 23.29 0.18 -3.15
C VAL A 373 22.80 -0.98 -3.98
N TYR A 374 22.45 -0.72 -5.24
CA TYR A 374 22.05 -1.77 -6.16
C TYR A 374 23.21 -2.77 -6.37
N PHE A 375 22.92 -4.05 -6.18
CA PHE A 375 23.88 -5.13 -6.36
C PHE A 375 23.61 -5.90 -7.65
N LYS A 376 22.48 -6.63 -7.71
CA LYS A 376 22.20 -7.54 -8.83
C LYS A 376 20.71 -7.76 -9.03
N LYS A 377 20.34 -8.08 -10.26
CA LYS A 377 19.00 -8.53 -10.64
C LYS A 377 18.98 -10.04 -10.79
N ILE A 378 17.97 -10.68 -10.23
CA ILE A 378 17.65 -12.09 -10.46
C ILE A 378 16.21 -12.23 -10.95
N THR A 379 15.94 -13.30 -11.67
CA THR A 379 14.58 -13.65 -12.10
C THR A 379 14.13 -14.91 -11.38
N VAL A 380 12.91 -14.85 -10.83
CA VAL A 380 12.23 -16.06 -10.34
C VAL A 380 11.29 -16.57 -11.42
N THR A 381 11.51 -17.82 -11.81
CA THR A 381 10.92 -18.46 -12.98
C THR A 381 9.85 -19.48 -12.55
N PRO A 382 8.98 -19.90 -13.49
CA PRO A 382 8.07 -21.02 -13.23
C PRO A 382 8.77 -22.34 -12.85
N ASP A 383 10.05 -22.52 -13.20
CA ASP A 383 10.81 -23.71 -12.79
C ASP A 383 11.14 -23.72 -11.30
N ASP A 384 11.41 -22.54 -10.74
CA ASP A 384 11.63 -22.37 -9.30
C ASP A 384 10.36 -22.67 -8.52
N GLU A 385 9.20 -22.23 -9.04
CA GLU A 385 7.90 -22.61 -8.52
C GLU A 385 7.72 -24.14 -8.54
N ARG A 386 8.03 -24.79 -9.67
CA ARG A 386 7.94 -26.26 -9.79
C ARG A 386 8.90 -26.98 -8.84
N ALA A 387 10.08 -26.44 -8.58
CA ALA A 387 11.03 -26.99 -7.63
C ALA A 387 10.51 -26.85 -6.19
N TRP A 388 10.00 -25.68 -5.83
CA TRP A 388 9.40 -25.42 -4.52
C TRP A 388 8.25 -26.39 -4.22
N PHE A 389 7.29 -26.54 -5.14
CA PHE A 389 6.16 -27.45 -4.96
C PHE A 389 6.54 -28.94 -4.93
N ARG A 390 7.68 -29.32 -5.52
CA ARG A 390 8.22 -30.68 -5.40
C ARG A 390 8.71 -30.96 -3.99
N LYS A 391 9.40 -30.00 -3.38
CA LYS A 391 9.87 -30.08 -1.98
C LYS A 391 8.72 -29.90 -0.97
N HIS A 392 7.71 -29.10 -1.34
CA HIS A 392 6.60 -28.71 -0.47
C HIS A 392 5.22 -29.12 -1.05
N PRO A 393 4.90 -30.43 -1.12
CA PRO A 393 3.70 -30.97 -1.77
C PRO A 393 2.37 -30.56 -1.10
N GLN A 394 2.43 -30.06 0.13
CA GLN A 394 1.29 -29.52 0.87
C GLN A 394 0.68 -28.28 0.18
N TRP A 395 1.50 -27.50 -0.53
CA TRP A 395 1.02 -26.36 -1.29
C TRP A 395 0.46 -26.79 -2.66
N SER A 396 -0.65 -26.22 -3.11
CA SER A 396 -1.22 -26.55 -4.43
C SER A 396 -0.68 -25.63 -5.52
N LYS A 397 -0.44 -26.19 -6.71
CA LYS A 397 -0.09 -25.46 -7.94
C LYS A 397 -0.96 -24.21 -8.12
N SER A 398 -0.33 -23.06 -8.26
CA SER A 398 -1.01 -21.82 -8.67
C SER A 398 -1.21 -21.85 -10.19
N ASN A 399 -2.42 -21.53 -10.66
CA ASN A 399 -2.66 -21.36 -12.09
C ASN A 399 -2.13 -19.99 -12.53
N ARG A 400 -0.94 -20.01 -13.15
CA ARG A 400 -0.15 -18.91 -13.74
C ARG A 400 0.82 -18.24 -12.77
N TYR A 401 2.06 -18.70 -12.82
CA TYR A 401 3.22 -17.95 -12.35
C TYR A 401 3.79 -17.16 -13.53
N ALA A 402 3.89 -15.85 -13.37
CA ALA A 402 4.65 -15.00 -14.27
C ALA A 402 6.05 -14.86 -13.71
N GLU A 403 7.04 -14.64 -14.58
CA GLU A 403 8.39 -14.31 -14.17
C GLU A 403 8.35 -13.08 -13.26
N LEU A 404 9.06 -13.16 -12.13
CA LEU A 404 9.17 -12.07 -11.18
C LEU A 404 10.58 -11.50 -11.24
N GLU A 405 10.67 -10.20 -11.43
CA GLU A 405 11.94 -9.48 -11.33
C GLU A 405 12.24 -9.16 -9.87
N VAL A 406 13.42 -9.57 -9.42
CA VAL A 406 13.90 -9.37 -8.06
C VAL A 406 15.22 -8.61 -8.13
N TRP A 407 15.25 -7.44 -7.51
CA TRP A 407 16.40 -6.55 -7.47
C TRP A 407 16.99 -6.61 -6.08
N ILE A 408 18.27 -6.90 -5.98
CA ILE A 408 18.98 -7.06 -4.71
C ILE A 408 19.77 -5.78 -4.46
N PHE A 409 19.61 -5.24 -3.26
CA PHE A 409 20.32 -4.10 -2.73
C PHE A 409 21.06 -4.49 -1.46
N ILE A 410 22.26 -3.95 -1.30
CA ILE A 410 23.15 -4.18 -0.16
C ILE A 410 23.50 -2.88 0.55
#